data_AF-A0A950Z2M4-F1
#
_entry.id   AF-A0A950Z2M4-F1
#
_cell.length_a   1.000
_cell.length_b   1.000
_cell.length_c   1.000
_cell.angle_alpha   90.00
_cell.angle_beta   90.00
_cell.angle_gamma   90.00
#
_symmetry.space_group_name_H-M   'P 1'
#
loop_
_entity.id
_entity.type
_entity.pdbx_description
1 polymer ?
#
loop_
_entity_poly.entity_id
_entity_poly.type
_entity_poly.pdbx_seq_one_letter_code
_entity_poly.pdbx_strand_id
1 'polypeptide(L)'
;MAERLGLGERQLRRLFTEHLGASPLAVAQTRRVLFAKQLIQETDMPMTEVAMASGFGSLRRFNEIFQRLFHRPPRALRRKVAAHADAGVALRLSYRPPYDWDSILNYLRERAITGVEAVENGVYRRTVALGGTDGSVEVKHLPQRHSLSVTIRFQNVRLFPAIVSRVRRLFDLGADIGVIEEHLSRDPCLAPAPGPASARRMGSFRTRSAGDPRPTGQPFGGSFSCRATCGSVRQTGRGRVGA
;
A
#
# COMPACT_ATOMS: atom_id res chain seq x y z
N MET A 1 -5.00 -13.92 16.39
CA MET A 1 -5.60 -14.15 15.05
C MET A 1 -6.96 -14.83 15.20
N ALA A 2 -7.05 -15.91 15.96
CA ALA A 2 -8.30 -16.60 16.34
C ALA A 2 -9.36 -15.65 16.96
N GLU A 3 -9.03 -14.95 18.04
CA GLU A 3 -9.94 -14.01 18.71
C GLU A 3 -10.42 -12.86 17.81
N ARG A 4 -9.53 -12.33 16.96
CA ARG A 4 -9.87 -11.25 16.00
C ARG A 4 -10.84 -11.69 14.89
N LEU A 5 -11.03 -12.99 14.71
CA LEU A 5 -11.93 -13.57 13.72
C LEU A 5 -13.16 -14.22 14.39
N GLY A 6 -13.28 -14.16 15.72
CA GLY A 6 -14.33 -14.86 16.46
C GLY A 6 -14.27 -16.39 16.35
N LEU A 7 -13.14 -16.95 15.91
CA LEU A 7 -12.97 -18.39 15.70
C LEU A 7 -12.05 -18.99 16.76
N GLY A 8 -12.40 -20.18 17.27
CA GLY A 8 -11.49 -20.95 18.11
C GLY A 8 -10.23 -21.39 17.36
N GLU A 9 -9.10 -21.47 18.04
CA GLU A 9 -7.80 -21.82 17.41
C GLU A 9 -7.84 -23.15 16.66
N ARG A 10 -8.57 -24.14 17.19
CA ARG A 10 -8.76 -25.45 16.56
C ARG A 10 -9.52 -25.34 15.23
N GLN A 11 -10.61 -24.57 15.21
CA GLN A 11 -11.40 -24.33 14.00
C GLN A 11 -10.58 -23.60 12.95
N LEU A 12 -9.79 -22.61 13.36
CA LEU A 12 -8.89 -21.89 12.47
C LEU A 12 -7.84 -22.83 11.84
N ARG A 13 -7.22 -23.70 12.64
CA ARG A 13 -6.26 -24.69 12.12
C ARG A 13 -6.93 -25.65 11.14
N ARG A 14 -8.14 -26.15 11.46
CA ARG A 14 -8.90 -27.06 10.57
C ARG A 14 -9.15 -26.42 9.21
N LEU A 15 -9.71 -25.21 9.19
CA LEU A 15 -10.01 -24.48 7.95
C LEU A 15 -8.75 -24.21 7.11
N PHE A 16 -7.63 -23.90 7.77
CA PHE A 16 -6.35 -23.70 7.07
C PHE A 16 -5.81 -24.99 6.46
N THR A 17 -5.91 -26.12 7.17
CA THR A 17 -5.54 -27.42 6.60
C THR A 17 -6.47 -27.82 5.45
N GLU A 18 -7.78 -27.60 5.60
CA GLU A 18 -8.81 -27.96 4.62
C GLU A 18 -8.68 -27.18 3.31
N HIS A 19 -8.46 -25.86 3.36
CA HIS A 19 -8.43 -25.02 2.16
C HIS A 19 -7.02 -24.71 1.62
N LEU A 20 -5.99 -24.76 2.47
CA LEU A 20 -4.62 -24.37 2.11
C LEU A 20 -3.59 -25.48 2.33
N GLY A 21 -3.98 -26.62 2.90
CA GLY A 21 -3.06 -27.73 3.20
C GLY A 21 -1.95 -27.41 4.20
N ALA A 22 -2.01 -26.26 4.88
CA ALA A 22 -0.92 -25.73 5.68
C ALA A 22 -1.41 -25.01 6.92
N SER A 23 -0.67 -25.12 8.03
CA SER A 23 -1.05 -24.44 9.28
C SER A 23 -0.99 -22.90 9.14
N PRO A 24 -1.80 -22.15 9.93
CA PRO A 24 -1.76 -20.69 9.93
C PRO A 24 -0.35 -20.11 10.16
N LEU A 25 0.42 -20.75 11.04
CA LEU A 25 1.79 -20.36 11.33
C LEU A 25 2.72 -20.57 10.13
N ALA A 26 2.58 -21.70 9.42
CA ALA A 26 3.38 -21.99 8.22
C ALA A 26 3.06 -21.00 7.08
N VAL A 27 1.78 -20.67 6.89
CA VAL A 27 1.36 -19.64 5.91
C VAL A 27 1.91 -18.27 6.29
N ALA A 28 1.83 -17.88 7.56
CA ALA A 28 2.38 -16.62 8.03
C ALA A 28 3.92 -16.56 7.84
N GLN A 29 4.63 -17.64 8.15
CA GLN A 29 6.08 -17.74 7.90
C GLN A 29 6.40 -17.56 6.42
N THR A 30 5.72 -18.30 5.54
CA THR A 30 5.92 -18.21 4.09
C THR A 30 5.70 -16.78 3.58
N ARG A 31 4.62 -16.12 4.00
CA ARG A 31 4.35 -14.71 3.63
C ARG A 31 5.47 -13.76 4.08
N ARG A 32 6.01 -13.94 5.29
CA ARG A 32 7.13 -13.13 5.79
C ARG A 32 8.39 -13.35 4.96
N VAL A 33 8.73 -14.59 4.61
CA VAL A 33 9.92 -14.87 3.80
C VAL A 33 9.74 -14.34 2.37
N LEU A 34 8.55 -14.44 1.77
CA LEU A 34 8.27 -13.86 0.46
C LEU A 34 8.41 -12.33 0.46
N PHE A 35 7.91 -11.66 1.51
CA PHE A 35 8.09 -10.23 1.66
C PHE A 35 9.57 -9.84 1.88
N ALA A 36 10.32 -10.64 2.64
CA ALA A 36 11.75 -10.45 2.81
C ALA A 36 12.51 -10.59 1.49
N LYS A 37 12.18 -11.62 0.70
CA LYS A 37 12.76 -11.82 -0.64
C LYS A 37 12.51 -10.60 -1.52
N GLN A 38 11.29 -10.06 -1.50
CA GLN A 38 10.96 -8.85 -2.23
C GLN A 38 11.84 -7.66 -1.80
N LEU A 39 11.92 -7.38 -0.50
CA LEU A 39 12.75 -6.31 0.05
C LEU A 39 14.23 -6.46 -0.37
N ILE A 40 14.77 -7.68 -0.34
CA ILE A 40 16.17 -7.95 -0.73
C ILE A 40 16.43 -7.66 -2.21
N GLN A 41 15.45 -7.92 -3.06
CA GLN A 41 15.58 -7.78 -4.51
C GLN A 41 15.30 -6.36 -5.01
N GLU A 42 14.47 -5.61 -4.30
CA GLU A 42 13.99 -4.29 -4.74
C GLU A 42 14.62 -3.13 -3.98
N THR A 43 15.32 -3.39 -2.86
CA THR A 43 15.87 -2.36 -1.97
C THR A 43 17.31 -2.67 -1.57
N ASP A 44 18.04 -1.66 -1.10
CA ASP A 44 19.40 -1.74 -0.55
C ASP A 44 19.43 -1.86 0.98
N MET A 45 18.26 -1.85 1.63
CA MET A 45 18.04 -1.94 3.07
C MET A 45 18.99 -2.93 3.77
N PRO A 46 19.60 -2.61 4.92
CA PRO A 46 20.41 -3.55 5.69
C PRO A 46 19.65 -4.86 5.98
N MET A 47 20.35 -6.01 5.98
CA MET A 47 19.68 -7.31 6.18
C MET A 47 18.98 -7.42 7.54
N THR A 48 19.49 -6.71 8.54
CA THR A 48 18.85 -6.51 9.85
C THR A 48 17.47 -5.87 9.69
N GLU A 49 17.39 -4.72 9.01
CA GLU A 49 16.13 -4.03 8.75
C GLU A 49 15.18 -4.85 7.88
N VAL A 50 15.68 -5.57 6.87
CA VAL A 50 14.86 -6.51 6.07
C VAL A 50 14.17 -7.54 6.97
N ALA A 51 14.91 -8.14 7.91
CA ALA A 51 14.33 -9.11 8.84
C ALA A 51 13.21 -8.46 9.69
N MET A 52 13.46 -7.26 10.22
CA MET A 52 12.48 -6.53 11.05
C MET A 52 11.25 -6.11 10.25
N ALA A 53 11.45 -5.56 9.04
CA ALA A 53 10.40 -5.17 8.11
C ALA A 53 9.55 -6.36 7.68
N SER A 54 10.17 -7.54 7.59
CA SER A 54 9.48 -8.78 7.27
C SER A 54 8.76 -9.42 8.45
N GLY A 55 8.76 -8.77 9.62
CA GLY A 55 8.08 -9.26 10.81
C GLY A 55 8.83 -10.38 11.54
N PHE A 56 10.14 -10.51 11.33
CA PHE A 56 10.99 -11.32 12.20
C PHE A 56 11.44 -10.48 13.40
N GLY A 57 11.48 -11.10 14.57
CA GLY A 57 12.01 -10.45 15.79
C GLY A 57 13.53 -10.58 15.94
N SER A 58 14.18 -11.39 15.09
CA SER A 58 15.61 -11.71 15.18
C SER A 58 16.18 -12.04 13.81
N LEU A 59 17.36 -11.50 13.53
CA LEU A 59 18.12 -11.80 12.31
C LEU A 59 18.53 -13.28 12.25
N ARG A 60 18.87 -13.90 13.40
CA ARG A 60 19.27 -15.31 13.47
C ARG A 60 18.14 -16.22 12.98
N ARG A 61 16.94 -16.05 13.57
CA ARG A 61 15.74 -16.82 13.21
C ARG A 61 15.30 -16.56 11.77
N PHE A 62 15.46 -15.33 11.29
CA PHE A 62 15.23 -14.99 9.89
C PHE A 62 16.14 -15.82 8.97
N ASN A 63 17.46 -15.79 9.21
CA ASN A 63 18.42 -16.53 8.39
C ASN A 63 18.15 -18.04 8.39
N GLU A 64 17.84 -18.63 9.55
CA GLU A 64 17.48 -20.06 9.66
C GLU A 64 16.26 -20.42 8.81
N ILE A 65 15.17 -19.67 8.96
CA ILE A 65 13.92 -19.94 8.23
C ILE A 65 14.11 -19.71 6.73
N PHE A 66 14.87 -18.67 6.35
CA PHE A 66 15.14 -18.36 4.96
C PHE A 66 15.99 -19.45 4.30
N GLN A 67 17.08 -19.88 4.95
CA GLN A 67 17.94 -20.96 4.47
C GLN A 67 17.17 -22.26 4.33
N ARG A 68 16.28 -22.58 5.29
CA ARG A 68 15.44 -23.77 5.22
C ARG A 68 14.48 -23.75 4.03
N LEU A 69 13.95 -22.58 3.65
CA LEU A 69 12.94 -22.47 2.57
C LEU A 69 13.57 -22.29 1.18
N PHE A 70 14.69 -21.59 1.07
CA PHE A 70 15.32 -21.24 -0.22
C PHE A 70 16.63 -21.99 -0.49
N HIS A 71 17.13 -22.79 0.46
CA HIS A 71 18.41 -23.50 0.40
C HIS A 71 19.61 -22.60 0.07
N ARG A 72 19.47 -21.28 0.29
CA ARG A 72 20.46 -20.25 -0.02
C ARG A 72 20.37 -19.12 0.99
N PRO A 73 21.49 -18.48 1.36
CA PRO A 73 21.47 -17.39 2.32
C PRO A 73 20.79 -16.16 1.70
N PRO A 74 20.06 -15.34 2.49
CA PRO A 74 19.33 -14.17 2.01
C PRO A 74 20.20 -13.20 1.19
N ARG A 75 21.45 -13.00 1.60
CA ARG A 75 22.40 -12.09 0.95
C ARG A 75 22.72 -12.48 -0.50
N ALA A 76 22.66 -13.78 -0.83
CA ALA A 76 22.92 -14.26 -2.18
C ALA A 76 21.84 -13.83 -3.18
N LEU A 77 20.66 -13.41 -2.72
CA LEU A 77 19.59 -12.89 -3.58
C LEU A 77 19.73 -11.41 -3.91
N ARG A 78 20.62 -10.67 -3.20
CA ARG A 78 20.80 -9.24 -3.42
C ARG A 78 21.58 -9.02 -4.71
N ARG A 79 20.91 -8.40 -5.68
CA ARG A 79 21.55 -7.84 -6.87
C ARG A 79 21.93 -6.38 -6.58
N LYS A 80 22.99 -5.85 -7.19
CA LYS A 80 23.28 -4.40 -7.10
C LYS A 80 22.09 -3.63 -7.68
N VAL A 81 21.34 -2.96 -6.81
CA VAL A 81 20.31 -1.98 -7.16
C VAL A 81 20.95 -0.61 -6.96
N ALA A 82 20.68 0.35 -7.84
CA ALA A 82 21.14 1.72 -7.65
C ALA A 82 20.47 2.30 -6.39
N ALA A 83 21.27 2.54 -5.35
CA ALA A 83 20.83 3.13 -4.10
C ALA A 83 20.17 4.48 -4.35
N HIS A 84 18.98 4.71 -3.80
CA HIS A 84 18.37 6.03 -3.72
C HIS A 84 18.28 6.39 -2.23
N ALA A 85 19.40 6.84 -1.68
CA ALA A 85 19.65 6.98 -0.24
C ALA A 85 18.72 7.97 0.49
N ASP A 86 17.91 8.75 -0.21
CA ASP A 86 17.03 9.78 0.37
C ASP A 86 15.55 9.67 -0.06
N ALA A 87 15.21 8.68 -0.89
CA ALA A 87 13.89 8.61 -1.52
C ALA A 87 12.83 7.82 -0.74
N GLY A 88 13.23 7.05 0.27
CA GLY A 88 12.38 6.06 0.96
C GLY A 88 12.49 4.66 0.35
N VAL A 89 11.76 3.70 0.92
CA VAL A 89 11.82 2.29 0.52
C VAL A 89 10.80 2.02 -0.58
N ALA A 90 11.27 1.75 -1.79
CA ALA A 90 10.43 1.46 -2.95
C ALA A 90 10.16 -0.05 -3.10
N LEU A 91 8.90 -0.42 -3.29
CA LEU A 91 8.42 -1.78 -3.46
C LEU A 91 7.43 -1.84 -4.63
N ARG A 92 7.44 -2.92 -5.41
CA ARG A 92 6.43 -3.15 -6.45
C ARG A 92 5.29 -4.02 -5.95
N LEU A 93 4.06 -3.57 -6.15
CA LEU A 93 2.86 -4.35 -5.87
C LEU A 93 2.21 -4.75 -7.19
N SER A 94 2.34 -6.01 -7.57
CA SER A 94 1.72 -6.55 -8.79
C SER A 94 0.20 -6.54 -8.69
N TYR A 95 -0.46 -6.33 -9.84
CA TYR A 95 -1.89 -6.52 -10.05
C TYR A 95 -2.12 -7.45 -11.25
N ARG A 96 -3.35 -7.93 -11.42
CA ARG A 96 -3.78 -8.67 -12.62
C ARG A 96 -4.39 -7.70 -13.63
N PRO A 97 -3.87 -7.57 -14.85
CA PRO A 97 -4.49 -6.77 -15.90
C PRO A 97 -5.87 -7.33 -16.32
N PRO A 98 -6.81 -6.49 -16.79
CA PRO A 98 -6.70 -5.04 -16.97
C PRO A 98 -6.80 -4.27 -15.64
N TYR A 99 -6.14 -3.11 -15.55
CA TYR A 99 -6.17 -2.26 -14.35
C TYR A 99 -6.31 -0.79 -14.74
N ASP A 100 -7.48 -0.23 -14.45
CA ASP A 100 -7.84 1.14 -14.81
C ASP A 100 -7.30 2.14 -13.79
N TRP A 101 -6.03 2.53 -13.99
CA TRP A 101 -5.32 3.46 -13.12
C TRP A 101 -5.98 4.85 -13.07
N ASP A 102 -6.44 5.35 -14.21
CA ASP A 102 -6.97 6.70 -14.31
C ASP A 102 -8.31 6.83 -13.58
N SER A 103 -9.20 5.84 -13.71
CA SER A 103 -10.45 5.80 -12.94
C SER A 103 -10.20 5.75 -11.44
N ILE A 104 -9.23 4.95 -10.98
CA ILE A 104 -8.86 4.85 -9.56
C ILE A 104 -8.30 6.19 -9.07
N LEU A 105 -7.40 6.83 -9.81
CA LEU A 105 -6.85 8.13 -9.42
C LEU A 105 -7.90 9.23 -9.38
N ASN A 106 -8.84 9.25 -10.32
CA ASN A 106 -9.94 10.21 -10.31
C ASN A 106 -10.85 10.01 -9.08
N TYR A 107 -11.21 8.76 -8.78
CA TYR A 107 -11.96 8.42 -7.57
C TYR A 107 -11.25 8.87 -6.29
N LEU A 108 -9.93 8.66 -6.19
CA LEU A 108 -9.15 9.09 -5.04
C LEU A 108 -9.02 10.61 -4.95
N ARG A 109 -8.89 11.31 -6.09
CA ARG A 109 -8.78 12.78 -6.13
C ARG A 109 -10.04 13.45 -5.62
N GLU A 110 -11.22 12.98 -6.04
CA GLU A 110 -12.51 13.54 -5.63
C GLU A 110 -12.79 13.42 -4.12
N ARG A 111 -12.09 12.49 -3.45
CA ARG A 111 -12.23 12.21 -2.02
C ARG A 111 -11.01 12.61 -1.19
N ALA A 112 -10.02 13.24 -1.81
CA ALA A 112 -8.76 13.54 -1.16
C ALA A 112 -8.97 14.51 0.02
N ILE A 113 -8.44 14.14 1.18
CA ILE A 113 -8.48 14.98 2.38
C ILE A 113 -7.32 15.98 2.31
N THR A 114 -7.63 17.28 2.28
CA THR A 114 -6.64 18.36 2.24
C THR A 114 -5.58 18.21 3.34
N GLY A 115 -4.31 18.21 2.95
CA GLY A 115 -3.17 18.08 3.87
C GLY A 115 -2.84 16.63 4.27
N VAL A 116 -3.67 15.65 3.92
CA VAL A 116 -3.44 14.23 4.21
C VAL A 116 -3.21 13.44 2.93
N GLU A 117 -3.96 13.72 1.87
CA GLU A 117 -3.90 13.03 0.60
C GLU A 117 -3.78 14.02 -0.56
N ALA A 118 -3.03 13.65 -1.60
CA ALA A 118 -2.85 14.45 -2.81
C ALA A 118 -2.71 13.54 -4.03
N VAL A 119 -3.32 13.95 -5.15
CA VAL A 119 -3.18 13.27 -6.45
C VAL A 119 -2.72 14.29 -7.49
N GLU A 120 -1.44 14.20 -7.86
CA GLU A 120 -0.77 15.15 -8.75
C GLU A 120 0.07 14.40 -9.78
N ASN A 121 0.03 14.82 -11.05
CA ASN A 121 0.87 14.26 -12.12
C ASN A 121 0.82 12.72 -12.24
N GLY A 122 -0.36 12.12 -12.04
CA GLY A 122 -0.51 10.66 -12.08
C GLY A 122 0.11 9.92 -10.88
N VAL A 123 0.41 10.63 -9.79
CA VAL A 123 1.00 10.11 -8.56
C VAL A 123 0.04 10.34 -7.39
N TYR A 124 -0.25 9.29 -6.64
CA TYR A 124 -0.99 9.40 -5.38
C TYR A 124 -0.01 9.49 -4.21
N ARG A 125 -0.22 10.44 -3.30
CA ARG A 125 0.56 10.61 -2.07
C ARG A 125 -0.39 10.69 -0.88
N ARG A 126 0.03 10.08 0.23
CA ARG A 126 -0.67 10.22 1.51
C ARG A 126 0.28 10.25 2.69
N THR A 127 -0.12 10.92 3.74
CA THR A 127 0.45 10.71 5.07
C THR A 127 -0.14 9.44 5.71
N VAL A 128 0.64 8.82 6.59
CA VAL A 128 0.25 7.63 7.34
C VAL A 128 0.71 7.83 8.78
N ALA A 129 -0.23 7.74 9.71
CA ALA A 129 0.05 7.62 11.14
C ALA A 129 -0.17 6.15 11.55
N LEU A 130 0.86 5.52 12.12
CA LEU A 130 0.76 4.15 12.62
C LEU A 130 1.75 3.92 13.77
N GLY A 131 1.27 3.36 14.89
CA GLY A 131 2.12 3.07 16.04
C GLY A 131 2.72 4.31 16.70
N GLY A 132 2.01 5.45 16.67
CA GLY A 132 2.48 6.72 17.22
C GLY A 132 3.55 7.43 16.38
N THR A 133 3.87 6.91 15.20
CA THR A 133 4.82 7.51 14.26
C THR A 133 4.14 7.87 12.96
N ASP A 134 4.59 8.97 12.37
CA ASP A 134 4.10 9.47 11.09
C ASP A 134 5.08 9.14 9.96
N GLY A 135 4.55 9.10 8.75
CA GLY A 135 5.34 9.05 7.54
C GLY A 135 4.46 9.23 6.31
N SER A 136 5.00 8.89 5.15
CA SER A 136 4.29 9.06 3.88
C SER A 136 4.43 7.86 2.97
N VAL A 137 3.45 7.72 2.08
CA VAL A 137 3.44 6.75 1.00
C VAL A 137 3.20 7.49 -0.30
N GLU A 138 4.01 7.16 -1.31
CA GLU A 138 3.84 7.60 -2.69
C GLU A 138 3.56 6.37 -3.56
N VAL A 139 2.58 6.47 -4.47
CA VAL A 139 2.18 5.38 -5.36
C VAL A 139 2.17 5.86 -6.80
N LYS A 140 2.84 5.11 -7.67
CA LYS A 140 2.93 5.34 -9.12
C LYS A 140 2.56 4.09 -9.90
N HIS A 141 1.97 4.24 -11.08
CA HIS A 141 1.66 3.12 -11.97
C HIS A 141 2.87 2.73 -12.82
N LEU A 142 3.13 1.42 -12.91
CA LEU A 142 4.12 0.83 -13.81
C LEU A 142 3.40 -0.17 -14.74
N PRO A 143 2.69 0.32 -15.78
CA PRO A 143 1.86 -0.54 -16.62
C PRO A 143 2.67 -1.62 -17.35
N GLN A 144 3.90 -1.32 -17.79
CA GLN A 144 4.79 -2.27 -18.48
C GLN A 144 5.26 -3.44 -17.58
N ARG A 145 5.06 -3.31 -16.27
CA ARG A 145 5.42 -4.31 -15.26
C ARG A 145 4.21 -4.86 -14.51
N HIS A 146 2.99 -4.53 -14.96
CA HIS A 146 1.73 -4.88 -14.31
C HIS A 146 1.76 -4.70 -12.79
N SER A 147 2.30 -3.56 -12.34
CA SER A 147 2.50 -3.28 -10.92
C SER A 147 2.35 -1.80 -10.58
N LEU A 148 2.17 -1.53 -9.29
CA LEU A 148 2.31 -0.21 -8.70
C LEU A 148 3.67 -0.10 -8.02
N SER A 149 4.40 0.98 -8.26
CA SER A 149 5.56 1.35 -7.45
C SER A 149 5.07 2.08 -6.20
N VAL A 150 5.39 1.55 -5.03
CA VAL A 150 5.02 2.10 -3.74
C VAL A 150 6.28 2.48 -2.99
N THR A 151 6.47 3.77 -2.76
CA THR A 151 7.59 4.30 -1.99
C THR A 151 7.11 4.67 -0.60
N ILE A 152 7.68 4.01 0.42
CA ILE A 152 7.34 4.19 1.82
C ILE A 152 8.44 4.99 2.50
N ARG A 153 8.09 6.15 3.06
CA ARG A 153 8.98 6.95 3.91
C ARG A 153 8.45 6.88 5.33
N PHE A 154 8.99 5.95 6.10
CA PHE A 154 8.48 5.65 7.43
C PHE A 154 9.61 5.09 8.30
N GLN A 155 9.82 5.66 9.48
CA GLN A 155 10.99 5.33 10.31
C GLN A 155 10.94 3.91 10.87
N ASN A 156 9.76 3.45 11.28
CA ASN A 156 9.60 2.13 11.87
C ASN A 156 9.30 1.07 10.80
N VAL A 157 10.35 0.42 10.31
CA VAL A 157 10.26 -0.60 9.25
C VAL A 157 9.36 -1.79 9.61
N ARG A 158 9.18 -2.11 10.90
CA ARG A 158 8.35 -3.24 11.37
C ARG A 158 6.87 -3.08 10.97
N LEU A 159 6.44 -1.86 10.68
CA LEU A 159 5.08 -1.52 10.30
C LEU A 159 4.85 -1.61 8.77
N PHE A 160 5.89 -1.86 7.98
CA PHE A 160 5.78 -1.95 6.52
C PHE A 160 4.75 -2.98 6.04
N PRO A 161 4.64 -4.20 6.61
CA PRO A 161 3.62 -5.15 6.17
C PRO A 161 2.20 -4.62 6.35
N ALA A 162 1.96 -3.85 7.42
CA ALA A 162 0.66 -3.23 7.68
C ALA A 162 0.38 -2.08 6.70
N ILE A 163 1.39 -1.24 6.41
CA ILE A 163 1.32 -0.17 5.40
C ILE A 163 1.04 -0.77 4.01
N VAL A 164 1.85 -1.74 3.57
CA VAL A 164 1.67 -2.44 2.28
C VAL A 164 0.29 -3.09 2.21
N SER A 165 -0.19 -3.71 3.29
CA SER A 165 -1.53 -4.30 3.32
C SER A 165 -2.64 -3.25 3.18
N ARG A 166 -2.47 -2.05 3.75
CA ARG A 166 -3.40 -0.93 3.58
C ARG A 166 -3.38 -0.40 2.14
N VAL A 167 -2.19 -0.24 1.54
CA VAL A 167 -2.05 0.19 0.14
C VAL A 167 -2.69 -0.82 -0.80
N ARG A 168 -2.45 -2.13 -0.61
CA ARG A 168 -3.10 -3.18 -1.42
C ARG A 168 -4.62 -3.11 -1.36
N ARG A 169 -5.21 -2.77 -0.21
CA ARG A 169 -6.67 -2.61 -0.07
C ARG A 169 -7.17 -1.31 -0.69
N LEU A 170 -6.45 -0.21 -0.51
CA LEU A 170 -6.82 1.10 -1.07
C LEU A 170 -6.89 1.06 -2.59
N PHE A 171 -5.94 0.35 -3.21
CA PHE A 171 -5.82 0.21 -4.66
C PHE A 171 -6.43 -1.10 -5.20
N ASP A 172 -7.11 -1.87 -4.33
CA ASP A 172 -7.76 -3.14 -4.64
C ASP A 172 -6.90 -4.16 -5.43
N LEU A 173 -5.60 -4.24 -5.12
CA LEU A 173 -4.64 -5.07 -5.85
C LEU A 173 -4.82 -6.59 -5.61
N GLY A 174 -5.76 -6.96 -4.74
CA GLY A 174 -6.10 -8.34 -4.43
C GLY A 174 -7.38 -8.83 -5.11
N ALA A 175 -8.13 -7.95 -5.78
CA ALA A 175 -9.34 -8.34 -6.49
C ALA A 175 -9.01 -9.17 -7.72
N ASP A 176 -9.69 -10.31 -7.85
CA ASP A 176 -9.71 -11.08 -9.09
C ASP A 176 -10.89 -10.61 -9.93
N ILE A 177 -10.63 -9.67 -10.84
CA ILE A 177 -11.64 -9.08 -11.74
C ILE A 177 -12.35 -10.19 -12.54
N GLY A 178 -11.68 -11.27 -12.92
CA GLY A 178 -12.29 -12.36 -13.67
C GLY A 178 -13.36 -13.12 -12.87
N VAL A 179 -13.10 -13.40 -11.60
CA VAL A 179 -14.06 -14.08 -10.71
C VAL A 179 -15.23 -13.15 -10.35
N ILE A 180 -14.94 -11.85 -10.19
CA ILE A 180 -15.93 -10.81 -9.91
C ILE A 180 -16.84 -10.61 -11.13
N GLU A 181 -16.29 -10.47 -12.34
CA GLU A 181 -17.07 -10.34 -13.58
C GLU A 181 -17.91 -11.59 -13.86
N GLU A 182 -17.39 -12.80 -13.64
CA GLU A 182 -18.15 -14.05 -13.79
C GLU A 182 -19.35 -14.13 -12.83
N HIS A 183 -19.22 -13.61 -11.61
CA HIS A 183 -20.33 -13.57 -10.65
C HIS A 183 -21.30 -12.41 -10.90
N LEU A 184 -20.80 -11.22 -11.22
CA LEU A 184 -21.64 -10.03 -11.45
C LEU A 184 -22.39 -10.09 -12.79
N SER A 185 -21.84 -10.77 -13.80
CA SER A 185 -22.53 -10.99 -15.10
C SER A 185 -23.77 -11.89 -15.01
N ARG A 186 -23.96 -12.60 -13.89
CA ARG A 186 -25.15 -13.43 -13.64
C ARG A 186 -26.31 -12.63 -13.05
N ASP A 187 -26.08 -11.38 -12.62
CA ASP A 187 -27.12 -10.50 -12.13
C ASP A 187 -27.57 -9.55 -13.26
N PRO A 188 -28.84 -9.57 -13.69
CA PRO A 188 -29.35 -8.72 -14.78
C PRO A 188 -29.18 -7.21 -14.54
N CYS A 189 -29.09 -6.77 -13.29
CA CYS A 189 -28.90 -5.36 -12.92
C CYS A 189 -27.43 -4.94 -12.87
N LEU A 190 -26.49 -5.90 -12.76
CA LEU A 190 -25.04 -5.68 -12.68
C LEU A 190 -24.29 -6.28 -13.88
N ALA A 191 -25.02 -6.91 -14.81
CA ALA A 191 -24.49 -7.41 -16.06
C ALA A 191 -23.88 -6.25 -16.86
N PRO A 192 -22.67 -6.43 -17.42
CA PRO A 192 -22.02 -5.37 -18.17
C PRO A 192 -22.89 -4.99 -19.37
N ALA A 193 -23.20 -3.70 -19.50
CA ALA A 193 -23.93 -3.18 -20.66
C ALA A 193 -23.18 -3.56 -21.96
N PRO A 194 -23.89 -3.97 -23.02
CA PRO A 194 -23.24 -4.37 -24.27
C PRO A 194 -22.49 -3.19 -24.91
N GLY A 195 -21.16 -3.32 -25.04
CA GLY A 195 -20.27 -2.33 -25.66
C GLY A 195 -18.78 -2.70 -25.55
N PRO A 196 -17.89 -2.13 -26.38
CA PRO A 196 -16.47 -2.47 -26.39
C PRO A 196 -15.78 -2.11 -25.07
N ALA A 197 -14.72 -2.86 -24.72
CA ALA A 197 -14.11 -2.91 -23.39
C ALA A 197 -13.70 -1.56 -22.77
N SER A 198 -13.39 -0.56 -23.59
CA SER A 198 -13.04 0.80 -23.16
C SER A 198 -14.22 1.63 -22.64
N ALA A 199 -15.46 1.17 -22.88
CA ALA A 199 -16.69 1.81 -22.43
C ALA A 199 -17.32 1.15 -21.18
N ARG A 200 -16.75 0.02 -20.70
CA ARG A 200 -17.19 -0.68 -19.49
C ARG A 200 -16.73 0.06 -18.23
N ARG A 201 -17.34 1.22 -17.99
CA ARG A 201 -17.13 2.08 -16.82
C ARG A 201 -17.92 1.57 -15.62
N MET A 202 -17.22 1.37 -14.50
CA MET A 202 -17.81 1.27 -13.18
C MET A 202 -18.28 2.66 -12.73
N GLY A 203 -19.60 2.84 -12.61
CA GLY A 203 -20.18 3.77 -11.63
C GLY A 203 -20.28 5.26 -12.00
N SER A 204 -20.89 5.63 -13.13
CA SER A 204 -21.71 6.86 -13.10
C SER A 204 -23.06 6.49 -12.47
N PHE A 205 -23.14 6.51 -11.13
CA PHE A 205 -24.44 6.61 -10.49
C PHE A 205 -25.06 7.92 -11.00
N ARG A 206 -26.02 7.81 -11.94
CA ARG A 206 -26.91 8.92 -12.26
C ARG A 206 -27.72 9.20 -10.99
N THR A 207 -27.26 10.13 -10.18
CA THR A 207 -28.15 10.78 -9.22
C THR A 207 -29.19 11.53 -10.05
N ARG A 208 -30.47 11.13 -9.93
CA ARG A 208 -31.57 11.93 -10.46
C ARG A 208 -31.49 13.31 -9.79
N SER A 209 -31.29 14.35 -10.59
CA SER A 209 -31.51 15.72 -10.16
C SER A 209 -33.02 15.99 -10.07
N ALA A 210 -33.50 16.37 -8.90
CA ALA A 210 -34.67 17.20 -8.60
C ALA A 210 -34.98 17.01 -7.10
N GLY A 211 -35.03 17.99 -6.22
CA GLY A 211 -34.92 19.43 -6.32
C GLY A 211 -35.10 20.01 -4.91
N ASP A 212 -34.73 21.28 -4.79
CA ASP A 212 -35.09 22.28 -3.76
C ASP A 212 -34.17 22.51 -2.53
N PRO A 213 -33.95 23.78 -2.12
CA PRO A 213 -32.78 24.22 -1.37
C PRO A 213 -33.05 24.59 0.11
N ARG A 214 -31.96 24.50 0.91
CA ARG A 214 -31.63 25.29 2.13
C ARG A 214 -32.49 25.05 3.40
N PRO A 215 -32.02 25.38 4.63
CA PRO A 215 -31.05 26.44 4.95
C PRO A 215 -29.85 26.09 5.86
N THR A 216 -28.85 26.95 5.68
CA THR A 216 -27.80 27.41 6.60
C THR A 216 -28.01 27.15 8.09
N GLY A 217 -27.02 26.51 8.71
CA GLY A 217 -26.75 26.48 10.15
C GLY A 217 -25.24 26.50 10.40
N GLN A 218 -24.79 27.53 11.10
CA GLN A 218 -23.41 27.93 11.39
C GLN A 218 -22.66 26.99 12.39
N PRO A 219 -21.35 27.19 12.62
CA PRO A 219 -20.40 26.14 12.97
C PRO A 219 -20.25 25.94 14.49
N PHE A 220 -20.03 24.70 14.91
CA PHE A 220 -19.46 24.41 16.23
C PHE A 220 -17.93 24.34 16.12
N GLY A 221 -17.29 25.25 16.86
CA GLY A 221 -15.85 25.36 16.99
C GLY A 221 -15.24 24.16 17.72
N GLY A 222 -14.13 23.69 17.16
CA GLY A 222 -13.17 22.81 17.80
C GLY A 222 -11.80 23.16 17.24
N SER A 223 -11.06 23.97 17.99
CA SER A 223 -9.75 24.50 17.65
C SER A 223 -8.72 23.38 17.42
N PHE A 224 -8.38 23.09 16.16
CA PHE A 224 -7.15 22.37 15.82
C PHE A 224 -6.04 23.39 15.53
N SER A 225 -5.19 23.60 16.54
CA SER A 225 -3.93 24.35 16.41
C SER A 225 -2.99 23.59 15.47
N CYS A 226 -2.95 24.00 14.20
CA CYS A 226 -1.96 23.57 13.23
C CYS A 226 -0.62 24.27 13.55
N ARG A 227 0.30 23.58 14.23
CA ARG A 227 1.69 24.06 14.36
C ARG A 227 2.43 23.71 13.08
N ALA A 228 2.41 24.64 12.12
CA ALA A 228 3.26 24.60 10.94
C ALA A 228 4.71 24.89 11.37
N THR A 229 5.55 23.86 11.41
CA THR A 229 6.99 24.05 11.53
C THR A 229 7.53 24.38 10.14
N CYS A 230 7.52 25.66 9.79
CA CYS A 230 8.24 26.18 8.62
C CYS A 230 9.73 26.23 8.98
N GLY A 231 10.52 25.34 8.38
CA GLY A 231 11.97 25.32 8.51
C GLY A 231 12.59 26.50 7.75
N SER A 232 13.03 27.52 8.48
CA SER A 232 13.78 28.65 7.96
C SER A 232 15.13 28.19 7.40
N VAL A 233 15.35 28.37 6.10
CA VAL A 233 16.67 28.32 5.47
C VAL A 233 17.48 29.51 5.99
N ARG A 234 18.49 29.25 6.82
CA ARG A 234 19.51 30.24 7.19
C ARG A 234 20.49 30.39 6.03
N GLN A 235 20.50 31.55 5.39
CA GLN A 235 21.64 32.01 4.60
C GLN A 235 22.70 32.55 5.56
N THR A 236 23.87 31.90 5.60
CA THR A 236 25.12 32.47 6.12
C THR A 236 25.99 32.90 4.94
N GLY A 237 26.42 34.15 4.98
CA GLY A 237 26.96 34.90 3.84
C GLY A 237 28.45 34.72 3.53
N ARG A 238 28.89 35.43 2.48
CA ARG A 238 30.03 36.38 2.45
C ARG A 238 30.38 36.73 1.00
N GLY A 239 30.54 38.03 0.72
CA GLY A 239 31.13 38.53 -0.52
C GLY A 239 31.46 40.02 -0.38
N ARG A 240 32.67 40.30 0.10
CA ARG A 240 33.29 41.63 0.22
C ARG A 240 33.93 41.98 -1.13
N VAL A 241 33.58 43.12 -1.72
CA VAL A 241 34.34 43.91 -2.72
C VAL A 241 33.90 45.35 -2.42
N GLY A 242 34.71 46.36 -2.12
CA GLY A 242 36.03 46.70 -2.64
C GLY A 242 35.87 48.03 -3.39
N ALA A 243 36.04 49.15 -2.69
CA ALA A 243 36.43 50.48 -3.18
C ALA A 243 36.78 51.35 -1.96
#